data_AF-A0A420DK82-F1
#
_entry.id   AF-A0A420DK82-F1
#
_cell.length_a   1.000
_cell.length_b   1.000
_cell.length_c   1.000
_cell.angle_alpha   90.00
_cell.angle_beta   90.00
_cell.angle_gamma   90.00
#
_symmetry.space_group_name_H-M   'P 1'
#
loop_
_entity.id
_entity.type
_entity.pdbx_description
1 polymer ?
#
loop_
_entity_poly.entity_id
_entity_poly.type
_entity_poly.pdbx_seq_one_letter_code
_entity_poly.pdbx_strand_id
1 'polypeptide(L)'
;MIWNRITEFYDDLFQYHYEKQKKFGSDPEVFPISMISFCQGTNFLILLIVIYFMTDLNSLVGTKFLPYSIFGLYIIFIGMNFYRYTIKNGTEKIIKRNKTIDKKMKWYSRIYLLISIWFPLFLIYFFNEIY
;
A
#
# COMPACT_ATOMS: atom_id res chain seq x y z
N MET A 1 -7.37 19.71 -2.55
CA MET A 1 -5.96 19.86 -2.99
C MET A 1 -5.09 18.65 -2.61
N ILE A 2 -5.07 18.24 -1.34
CA ILE A 2 -4.26 17.10 -0.84
C ILE A 2 -4.73 15.76 -1.43
N TRP A 3 -6.03 15.49 -1.46
CA TRP A 3 -6.60 14.27 -2.05
C TRP A 3 -6.18 14.02 -3.50
N ASN A 4 -6.12 15.07 -4.31
CA ASN A 4 -5.69 14.98 -5.71
C ASN A 4 -4.22 14.58 -5.80
N ARG A 5 -3.35 15.15 -4.94
CA ARG A 5 -1.92 14.81 -4.91
C ARG A 5 -1.67 13.35 -4.47
N ILE A 6 -2.42 12.86 -3.49
CA ILE A 6 -2.35 11.46 -3.06
C ILE A 6 -2.79 10.52 -4.20
N THR A 7 -3.90 10.86 -4.85
CA THR A 7 -4.44 10.09 -5.98
C THR A 7 -3.44 10.03 -7.14
N GLU A 8 -2.85 11.18 -7.49
CA GLU A 8 -1.80 11.29 -8.50
C GLU A 8 -0.55 10.50 -8.14
N PHE A 9 -0.11 10.53 -6.88
CA PHE A 9 1.03 9.72 -6.43
C PHE A 9 0.79 8.22 -6.68
N TYR A 10 -0.40 7.71 -6.33
CA TYR A 10 -0.73 6.30 -6.58
C TYR A 10 -0.91 5.98 -8.06
N ASP A 11 -1.44 6.91 -8.86
CA ASP A 11 -1.53 6.74 -10.32
C ASP A 11 -0.13 6.70 -10.96
N ASP A 12 0.77 7.60 -10.56
CA ASP A 12 2.16 7.65 -11.03
C ASP A 12 2.92 6.38 -10.62
N LEU A 13 2.70 5.91 -9.38
CA LEU A 13 3.29 4.69 -8.85
C LEU A 13 2.79 3.45 -9.60
N PHE A 14 1.49 3.41 -9.90
CA PHE A 14 0.88 2.37 -10.72
C PHE A 14 1.49 2.37 -12.11
N GLN A 15 1.51 3.52 -12.79
CA GLN A 15 2.01 3.67 -14.16
C GLN A 15 3.47 3.22 -14.27
N TYR A 16 4.32 3.65 -13.31
CA TYR A 16 5.74 3.29 -13.27
C TYR A 16 5.96 1.77 -13.34
N HIS A 17 5.24 1.03 -12.51
CA HIS A 17 5.39 -0.43 -12.43
C HIS A 17 4.63 -1.13 -13.55
N TYR A 18 3.48 -0.62 -13.97
CA TYR A 18 2.72 -1.13 -15.10
C TYR A 18 3.57 -1.13 -16.39
N GLU A 19 4.22 -0.01 -16.72
CA GLU A 19 5.08 0.11 -17.91
C GLU A 19 6.29 -0.83 -17.86
N LYS A 20 6.80 -1.11 -16.66
CA LYS A 20 7.86 -2.08 -16.45
C LYS A 20 7.36 -3.51 -16.70
N GLN A 21 6.19 -3.86 -16.19
CA GLN A 21 5.63 -5.22 -16.25
C GLN A 21 5.05 -5.56 -17.63
N LYS A 22 4.52 -4.56 -18.36
CA LYS A 22 4.01 -4.73 -19.72
C LYS A 22 5.02 -5.36 -20.69
N LYS A 23 6.33 -5.17 -20.43
CA LYS A 23 7.42 -5.73 -21.25
C LYS A 23 7.59 -7.24 -21.09
N PHE A 24 6.98 -7.85 -20.08
CA PHE A 24 7.14 -9.26 -19.72
C PHE A 24 5.94 -10.14 -20.13
N GLY A 25 4.94 -9.59 -20.83
CA GLY A 25 3.82 -10.37 -21.41
C GLY A 25 2.82 -10.96 -20.40
N SER A 26 2.83 -10.51 -19.15
CA SER A 26 1.87 -10.87 -18.10
C SER A 26 0.82 -9.79 -17.91
N ASP A 27 -0.27 -10.07 -17.18
CA ASP A 27 -1.26 -9.08 -16.74
C ASP A 27 -0.56 -7.96 -15.94
N PRO A 28 -0.26 -6.82 -16.59
CA PRO A 28 0.73 -5.88 -16.07
C PRO A 28 0.18 -5.04 -14.90
N GLU A 29 -1.12 -5.15 -14.64
CA GLU A 29 -1.83 -4.51 -13.54
C GLU A 29 -1.64 -5.24 -12.20
N VAL A 30 -1.44 -6.57 -12.22
CA VAL A 30 -1.43 -7.39 -11.01
C VAL A 30 -0.35 -6.92 -10.05
N PHE A 31 0.89 -6.81 -10.52
CA PHE A 31 2.02 -6.38 -9.70
C PHE A 31 1.86 -4.97 -9.10
N PRO A 32 1.55 -3.90 -9.87
CA PRO A 32 1.34 -2.57 -9.27
C PRO A 32 0.16 -2.57 -8.29
N ILE A 33 -0.94 -3.27 -8.57
CA ILE A 33 -2.09 -3.39 -7.66
C ILE A 33 -1.64 -4.04 -6.35
N SER A 34 -0.98 -5.20 -6.41
CA SER A 34 -0.51 -5.91 -5.23
C SER A 34 0.47 -5.07 -4.41
N MET A 35 1.42 -4.41 -5.05
CA MET A 35 2.41 -3.57 -4.36
C MET A 35 1.78 -2.37 -3.66
N ILE A 36 0.89 -1.65 -4.35
CA ILE A 36 0.18 -0.50 -3.75
C ILE A 36 -0.69 -0.96 -2.58
N SER A 37 -1.43 -2.05 -2.78
CA SER A 37 -2.33 -2.59 -1.76
C SER A 37 -1.58 -3.07 -0.53
N PHE A 38 -0.44 -3.73 -0.73
CA PHE A 38 0.46 -4.12 0.34
C PHE A 38 0.89 -2.89 1.14
N CYS A 39 1.49 -1.89 0.50
CA CYS A 39 1.97 -0.70 1.21
C CYS A 39 0.85 0.06 1.93
N GLN A 40 -0.33 0.18 1.32
CA GLN A 40 -1.49 0.80 1.97
C GLN A 40 -1.96 0.01 3.19
N GLY A 41 -2.10 -1.31 3.06
CA GLY A 41 -2.46 -2.18 4.17
C GLY A 41 -1.46 -2.12 5.30
N THR A 42 -0.16 -2.07 4.98
CA THR A 42 0.89 -1.98 5.98
C THR A 42 0.95 -0.61 6.66
N ASN A 43 0.69 0.48 5.93
CA ASN A 43 0.57 1.82 6.52
C ASN A 43 -0.65 1.93 7.44
N PHE A 44 -1.76 1.27 7.11
CA PHE A 44 -2.91 1.16 8.01
C PHE A 44 -2.62 0.27 9.21
N LEU A 45 -1.84 -0.80 9.03
CA LEU A 45 -1.41 -1.65 10.13
C LEU A 45 -0.60 -0.87 11.16
N ILE A 46 0.26 0.06 10.74
CA ILE A 46 0.99 0.96 11.65
C ILE A 46 0.02 1.71 12.56
N LEU A 47 -1.04 2.30 11.99
CA LEU A 47 -2.06 2.98 12.79
C LEU A 47 -2.75 2.02 13.76
N LEU A 48 -3.06 0.80 13.29
CA LEU A 48 -3.69 -0.22 14.12
C LEU A 48 -2.78 -0.69 15.27
N ILE A 49 -1.47 -0.86 15.03
CA ILE A 49 -0.47 -1.20 16.05
C ILE A 49 -0.43 -0.11 17.10
N VAL A 50 -0.34 1.16 16.69
CA VAL A 50 -0.34 2.29 17.63
C VAL A 50 -1.60 2.30 18.48
N ILE A 51 -2.78 2.12 17.89
CA ILE A 51 -4.04 2.02 18.64
C ILE A 51 -4.01 0.82 19.58
N TYR A 52 -3.59 -0.35 19.09
CA TYR A 52 -3.59 -1.59 19.86
C TYR A 52 -2.73 -1.53 21.12
N PHE A 53 -1.57 -0.87 21.08
CA PHE A 53 -0.66 -0.73 22.22
C PHE A 53 -0.94 0.51 23.08
N MET A 54 -1.40 1.63 22.49
CA MET A 54 -1.73 2.85 23.24
C MET A 54 -3.08 2.77 23.94
N THR A 55 -3.95 1.86 23.52
CA THR A 55 -5.25 1.62 24.15
C THR A 55 -5.24 0.23 24.78
N ASP A 56 -6.11 -0.01 25.76
CA ASP A 56 -6.27 -1.34 26.36
C ASP A 56 -7.02 -2.32 25.41
N LEU A 57 -6.85 -2.16 24.09
CA LEU A 57 -7.50 -3.00 23.09
C LEU A 57 -7.07 -4.46 23.26
N ASN A 58 -5.82 -4.70 23.65
CA ASN A 58 -5.31 -6.05 23.88
C ASN A 58 -6.18 -6.83 24.88
N SER A 59 -6.71 -6.19 25.94
CA SER A 59 -7.59 -6.84 26.90
C SER A 59 -8.96 -7.23 26.31
N LEU A 60 -9.40 -6.53 25.25
CA LEU A 60 -10.68 -6.74 24.58
C LEU A 60 -10.62 -7.76 23.42
N VAL A 61 -9.57 -7.69 22.59
CA VAL A 61 -9.49 -8.48 21.34
C VAL A 61 -8.44 -9.59 21.38
N GLY A 62 -7.58 -9.59 22.40
CA GLY A 62 -6.53 -10.58 22.60
C GLY A 62 -5.34 -10.44 21.64
N THR A 63 -4.34 -11.30 21.86
CA THR A 63 -3.02 -11.24 21.19
C THR A 63 -3.04 -11.65 19.72
N LYS A 64 -4.05 -12.40 19.28
CA LYS A 64 -4.16 -12.87 17.89
C LYS A 64 -4.81 -11.85 16.94
N PHE A 65 -5.36 -10.76 17.47
CA PHE A 65 -6.06 -9.75 16.67
C PHE A 65 -5.15 -9.13 15.60
N LEU A 66 -4.00 -8.60 16.00
CA LEU A 66 -3.08 -7.91 15.08
C LEU A 66 -2.67 -8.78 13.86
N PRO A 67 -2.20 -10.03 14.02
CA PRO A 67 -1.90 -10.91 12.89
C PRO A 67 -3.08 -11.14 11.94
N TYR A 68 -4.30 -11.34 12.45
CA TYR A 68 -5.47 -11.55 11.60
C TYR A 68 -5.94 -10.28 10.89
N SER A 69 -5.81 -9.12 11.55
CA SER A 69 -6.12 -7.83 10.94
C SER A 69 -5.26 -7.53 9.70
N ILE A 70 -4.02 -8.01 9.66
CA ILE A 70 -3.14 -7.87 8.49
C ILE A 70 -3.77 -8.50 7.24
N PHE A 71 -4.24 -9.74 7.36
CA PHE A 71 -4.88 -10.44 6.25
C PHE A 71 -6.15 -9.73 5.79
N GLY A 72 -6.99 -9.31 6.75
CA GLY A 72 -8.20 -8.55 6.45
C GLY A 72 -7.91 -7.26 5.70
N LEU A 73 -6.94 -6.47 6.18
CA LEU A 73 -6.54 -5.21 5.54
C LEU A 73 -6.02 -5.45 4.12
N TYR A 74 -5.18 -6.45 3.89
CA TYR A 74 -4.67 -6.74 2.55
C TYR A 74 -5.79 -7.14 1.57
N ILE A 75 -6.75 -7.96 1.99
CA ILE A 75 -7.90 -8.31 1.15
C ILE A 75 -8.70 -7.06 0.77
N ILE A 76 -8.97 -6.18 1.74
CA ILE A 76 -9.72 -4.94 1.52
C ILE A 76 -8.98 -4.04 0.52
N PHE A 77 -7.69 -3.77 0.72
CA PHE A 77 -6.93 -2.89 -0.16
C PHE A 77 -6.74 -3.48 -1.57
N ILE A 78 -6.53 -4.79 -1.69
CA ILE A 78 -6.48 -5.46 -3.00
C ILE A 78 -7.82 -5.29 -3.72
N GLY A 79 -8.95 -5.56 -3.05
CA GLY A 79 -10.28 -5.38 -3.63
C GLY A 79 -10.54 -3.94 -4.07
N MET A 80 -10.19 -2.96 -3.24
CA MET A 80 -10.35 -1.53 -3.55
C MET A 80 -9.50 -1.11 -4.76
N ASN A 81 -8.23 -1.49 -4.80
CA ASN A 81 -7.33 -1.11 -5.89
C ASN A 81 -7.68 -1.86 -7.18
N PHE A 82 -8.04 -3.15 -7.11
CA PHE A 82 -8.53 -3.91 -8.25
C PHE A 82 -9.79 -3.27 -8.84
N TYR A 83 -10.76 -2.90 -7.99
CA TYR A 83 -11.94 -2.19 -8.43
C TYR A 83 -11.61 -0.85 -9.10
N ARG A 84 -10.67 -0.08 -8.53
CA ARG A 84 -10.26 1.22 -9.07
C ARG A 84 -9.56 1.09 -10.44
N TYR A 85 -8.55 0.24 -10.54
CA TYR A 85 -7.67 0.18 -11.70
C TYR A 85 -8.28 -0.66 -12.82
N THR A 86 -8.86 -1.81 -12.49
CA THR A 86 -9.41 -2.75 -13.47
C THR A 86 -10.90 -2.46 -13.75
N ILE A 87 -11.78 -2.54 -12.75
CA ILE A 87 -13.25 -2.43 -12.97
C ILE A 87 -13.69 -1.02 -13.40
N LYS A 88 -13.08 0.04 -12.85
CA LYS A 88 -13.40 1.44 -13.17
C LYS A 88 -12.60 2.02 -14.35
N ASN A 89 -11.92 1.17 -15.12
CA ASN A 89 -11.04 1.53 -16.23
C ASN A 89 -9.99 2.58 -15.81
N GLY A 90 -9.48 2.44 -14.58
CA GLY A 90 -8.46 3.34 -14.03
C GLY A 90 -7.15 3.23 -14.81
N THR A 91 -6.76 2.02 -15.20
CA THR A 91 -5.57 1.79 -16.03
C THR A 91 -5.62 2.58 -17.33
N GLU A 92 -6.73 2.52 -18.07
CA GLU A 92 -6.87 3.28 -19.31
C GLU A 92 -6.75 4.78 -19.08
N LYS A 93 -7.38 5.31 -18.03
CA LYS A 93 -7.32 6.74 -17.69
C LYS A 93 -5.88 7.17 -17.41
N ILE A 94 -5.12 6.35 -16.72
CA ILE A 94 -3.72 6.64 -16.37
C ILE A 94 -2.84 6.59 -17.62
N ILE A 95 -2.99 5.59 -18.47
CA ILE A 95 -2.21 5.47 -19.70
C ILE A 95 -2.55 6.62 -20.67
N LYS A 96 -3.84 7.01 -20.80
CA LYS A 96 -4.29 8.12 -21.64
C LYS A 96 -3.73 9.48 -21.21
N ARG A 97 -3.28 9.64 -19.96
CA ARG A 97 -2.60 10.87 -19.51
C ARG A 97 -1.27 11.10 -20.21
N ASN A 98 -0.66 10.07 -20.80
CA ASN A 98 0.61 10.12 -21.52
C ASN A 98 1.72 10.86 -20.75
N LYS A 99 1.70 10.73 -19.43
CA LYS A 99 2.66 11.39 -18.54
C LYS A 99 3.94 10.58 -18.53
N THR A 100 5.07 11.21 -18.83
CA THR A 100 6.38 10.56 -18.68
C THR A 100 6.73 10.45 -17.21
N ILE A 101 6.90 9.22 -16.71
CA ILE A 101 7.30 9.00 -15.32
C ILE A 101 8.79 9.34 -15.15
N ASP A 102 9.06 10.38 -14.34
CA ASP A 102 10.41 10.85 -14.04
C ASP A 102 11.21 9.82 -13.22
N LYS A 103 12.55 9.82 -13.35
CA LYS A 103 13.50 9.04 -12.54
C LYS A 103 13.28 9.24 -11.03
N LYS A 104 12.74 10.37 -10.60
CA LYS A 104 12.36 10.63 -9.20
C LYS A 104 11.34 9.61 -8.68
N MET A 105 10.42 9.16 -9.52
CA MET A 105 9.38 8.21 -9.11
C MET A 105 9.95 6.84 -8.72
N LYS A 106 11.07 6.44 -9.34
CA LYS A 106 11.81 5.24 -8.93
C LYS A 106 12.29 5.34 -7.49
N TRP A 107 12.81 6.50 -7.08
CA TRP A 107 13.26 6.74 -5.71
C TRP A 107 12.08 6.77 -4.74
N TYR A 108 11.01 7.52 -5.07
CA TYR A 108 9.82 7.57 -4.24
C TYR A 108 9.17 6.19 -4.06
N SER A 109 9.08 5.39 -5.12
CA SER A 109 8.55 4.02 -5.03
C SER A 109 9.40 3.15 -4.09
N ARG A 110 10.73 3.25 -4.15
CA ARG A 110 11.64 2.47 -3.31
C ARG A 110 11.55 2.87 -1.85
N ILE A 111 11.56 4.18 -1.59
CA ILE A 111 11.44 4.74 -0.23
C ILE A 111 10.09 4.36 0.36
N TYR A 112 9.01 4.51 -0.41
CA TYR A 112 7.66 4.16 0.03
C TYR A 112 7.56 2.67 0.43
N LEU A 113 8.05 1.77 -0.42
CA LEU A 113 8.06 0.34 -0.13
C LEU A 113 8.93 -0.01 1.07
N LEU A 114 10.12 0.58 1.19
CA LEU A 114 11.04 0.34 2.30
C LEU A 114 10.45 0.79 3.63
N ILE A 115 9.88 1.99 3.68
CA ILE A 115 9.21 2.52 4.88
C ILE A 115 8.03 1.63 5.26
N SER A 116 7.19 1.27 4.28
CA SER A 116 6.03 0.41 4.55
C SER A 116 6.44 -0.95 5.12
N ILE A 117 7.54 -1.57 4.66
CA ILE A 117 7.99 -2.86 5.22
C ILE A 117 8.63 -2.69 6.61
N TRP A 118 9.52 -1.70 6.75
CA TRP A 118 10.41 -1.62 7.91
C TRP A 118 9.72 -1.01 9.14
N PHE A 119 8.89 0.01 8.92
CA PHE A 119 8.32 0.80 10.01
C PHE A 119 7.34 0.03 10.94
N PRO A 120 6.45 -0.85 10.45
CA PRO A 120 5.61 -1.66 11.34
C PRO A 120 6.42 -2.64 12.18
N LEU A 121 7.46 -3.25 11.60
CA LEU A 121 8.35 -4.17 12.34
C LEU A 121 9.09 -3.42 13.45
N PHE A 122 9.62 -2.24 13.14
CA PHE A 122 10.23 -1.36 14.11
C PHE A 122 9.27 -0.98 15.25
N LEU A 123 8.02 -0.62 14.93
CA LEU A 123 7.02 -0.27 15.95
C LEU A 123 6.66 -1.46 16.85
N ILE A 124 6.45 -2.64 16.29
CA ILE A 124 6.16 -3.86 17.09
C ILE A 124 7.33 -4.14 18.04
N TYR A 125 8.57 -4.06 17.54
CA TYR A 125 9.76 -4.24 18.37
C TYR A 125 9.82 -3.20 19.50
N PHE A 126 9.65 -1.91 19.16
CA PHE A 126 9.71 -0.81 20.12
C PHE A 126 8.64 -0.92 21.21
N PHE A 127 7.40 -1.26 20.84
CA PHE A 127 6.33 -1.44 21.83
C PHE A 127 6.58 -2.65 22.73
N ASN A 128 7.08 -3.76 22.20
CA ASN A 128 7.41 -4.95 23.00
C ASN A 128 8.61 -4.76 23.95
N GLU A 129 9.52 -3.82 23.67
CA GLU A 129 10.62 -3.51 24.60
C GLU A 129 10.19 -2.58 25.73
N ILE A 130 9.19 -1.72 25.49
CA ILE A 130 8.79 -0.66 26.42
C ILE A 130 7.61 -1.07 27.31
N TYR A 131 6.71 -1.91 26.79
CA TYR A 131 5.50 -2.40 27.48
C TYR A 131 5.59 -3.90 27.70
#